data_AF-X1FW27-F1
#
_entry.id   AF-X1FW27-F1
#
_cell.length_a   1.000
_cell.length_b   1.000
_cell.length_c   1.000
_cell.angle_alpha   90.00
_cell.angle_beta   90.00
_cell.angle_gamma   90.00
#
_symmetry.space_group_name_H-M   'P 1'
#
loop_
_entity.id
_entity.type
_entity.pdbx_description
1 polymer ?
#
loop_
_entity_poly.entity_id
_entity_poly.type
_entity_poly.pdbx_seq_one_letter_code
_entity_poly.pdbx_strand_id
1 'polypeptide(L)'
;MIQQKKWAILTFHAAIIVILAGAGVTRYFGTEGMMHIREGDASNTFLSSESYLKFETIQDGKKYQFDELVEFSTLGNNDFNNSYIIGDNEVNVEVLDFIPNPTKAIVEDEKGEPMIKIVMGG
;
A
#
# COMPACT_ATOMS: atom_id res chain seq x y z
N MET A 1 8.43 -59.64 2.05
CA MET A 1 7.79 -58.38 2.50
C MET A 1 8.78 -57.25 2.32
N ILE A 2 8.49 -56.30 1.43
CA ILE A 2 9.31 -55.08 1.28
C ILE A 2 9.11 -54.24 2.54
N GLN A 3 10.18 -54.03 3.30
CA GLN A 3 10.13 -53.20 4.50
C GLN A 3 9.85 -51.75 4.06
N GLN A 4 8.68 -51.23 4.42
CA GLN A 4 8.29 -49.83 4.22
C GLN A 4 9.14 -48.92 5.14
N LYS A 5 10.40 -48.73 4.77
CA LYS A 5 11.36 -47.94 5.56
C LYS A 5 11.15 -46.45 5.32
N LYS A 6 10.86 -45.73 6.41
CA LYS A 6 10.95 -44.26 6.56
C LYS A 6 10.15 -43.39 5.58
N TRP A 7 9.29 -43.94 4.72
CA TRP A 7 8.43 -43.17 3.82
C TRP A 7 7.58 -42.13 4.53
N ALA A 8 7.00 -42.47 5.69
CA ALA A 8 6.25 -41.50 6.50
C ALA A 8 7.09 -40.28 6.92
N ILE A 9 8.35 -40.50 7.33
CA ILE A 9 9.29 -39.45 7.73
C ILE A 9 9.73 -38.62 6.52
N LEU A 10 10.02 -39.27 5.40
CA LEU A 10 10.39 -38.58 4.16
C LEU A 10 9.26 -37.66 3.69
N THR A 11 8.02 -38.17 3.64
CA THR A 11 6.83 -37.40 3.25
C THR A 11 6.59 -36.23 4.20
N PHE A 12 6.81 -36.42 5.51
CA PHE A 12 6.68 -35.34 6.49
C PHE A 12 7.65 -34.16 6.20
N HIS A 13 8.92 -34.45 5.93
CA HIS A 13 9.90 -33.40 5.59
C HIS A 13 9.64 -32.78 4.22
N ALA A 14 9.24 -33.60 3.24
CA ALA A 14 8.87 -33.11 1.91
C ALA A 14 7.67 -32.16 1.98
N ALA A 15 6.68 -32.45 2.84
CA ALA A 15 5.53 -31.57 3.05
C ALA A 15 5.95 -30.18 3.57
N ILE A 16 6.92 -30.11 4.49
CA ILE A 16 7.45 -28.82 4.98
C ILE A 16 8.05 -28.01 3.82
N ILE A 17 8.83 -28.64 2.95
CA ILE A 17 9.42 -27.97 1.78
C ILE A 17 8.33 -27.44 0.85
N VAL A 18 7.30 -28.24 0.56
CA VAL A 18 6.17 -27.83 -0.29
C VAL A 18 5.40 -26.67 0.34
N ILE A 19 5.15 -26.71 1.65
CA ILE A 19 4.46 -25.63 2.39
C ILE A 19 5.29 -24.35 2.36
N LEU A 20 6.60 -24.42 2.62
CA LEU A 20 7.49 -23.25 2.58
C LEU A 20 7.60 -22.67 1.17
N ALA A 21 7.67 -23.53 0.15
CA ALA A 21 7.65 -23.09 -1.24
C ALA A 21 6.34 -22.36 -1.58
N GLY A 22 5.19 -22.92 -1.18
CA GLY A 22 3.89 -22.28 -1.35
C GLY A 22 3.80 -20.93 -0.61
N ALA A 23 4.26 -20.87 0.64
CA ALA A 23 4.29 -19.66 1.43
C ALA A 23 5.18 -18.56 0.81
N GLY A 24 6.34 -18.95 0.28
CA GLY A 24 7.22 -18.05 -0.47
C GLY A 24 6.53 -17.50 -1.72
N VAL A 25 5.86 -18.36 -2.49
CA VAL A 25 5.11 -17.92 -3.68
C VAL A 25 4.02 -16.91 -3.29
N THR A 26 3.20 -17.20 -2.28
CA THR A 26 2.16 -16.27 -1.83
C THR A 26 2.72 -14.96 -1.29
N ARG A 27 3.89 -14.97 -0.64
CA ARG A 27 4.49 -13.77 -0.05
C ARG A 27 5.16 -12.85 -1.06
N TYR A 28 5.81 -13.41 -2.08
CA TYR A 28 6.60 -12.61 -3.04
C TYR A 28 5.85 -12.31 -4.34
N PHE A 29 4.83 -13.10 -4.69
CA PHE A 29 4.05 -12.94 -5.92
C PHE A 29 2.56 -12.73 -5.67
N GLY A 30 2.11 -12.83 -4.42
CA GLY A 30 0.74 -12.47 -4.05
C GLY A 30 0.56 -10.97 -3.96
N THR A 31 -0.66 -10.51 -4.23
CA THR A 31 -1.09 -9.12 -4.03
C THR A 31 -2.23 -9.10 -3.03
N GLU A 32 -2.19 -8.16 -2.10
CA GLU A 32 -3.19 -8.02 -1.05
C GLU A 32 -4.02 -6.73 -1.22
N GLY A 33 -5.21 -6.72 -0.63
CA GLY A 33 -6.10 -5.56 -0.68
C GLY A 33 -7.49 -5.81 -0.13
N MET A 34 -8.31 -4.76 -0.15
CA MET A 34 -9.71 -4.78 0.26
C MET A 34 -10.65 -4.70 -0.94
N MET A 35 -11.58 -5.65 -1.01
CA MET A 35 -12.64 -5.67 -2.02
C MET A 35 -14.00 -5.48 -1.33
N HIS A 36 -14.68 -4.37 -1.64
CA HIS A 36 -16.02 -4.12 -1.12
C HIS A 36 -17.06 -4.71 -2.08
N ILE A 37 -17.79 -5.74 -1.64
CA ILE A 37 -18.82 -6.43 -2.43
C ILE A 37 -20.17 -6.31 -1.70
N ARG A 38 -21.22 -5.92 -2.42
CA ARG A 38 -22.59 -5.91 -1.88
C ARG A 38 -23.25 -7.27 -2.10
N GLU A 39 -24.28 -7.56 -1.30
CA GLU A 39 -25.04 -8.80 -1.45
C GLU A 39 -25.64 -8.90 -2.87
N GLY A 40 -25.44 -10.04 -3.53
CA GLY A 40 -25.91 -10.29 -4.89
C GLY A 40 -25.01 -9.74 -6.01
N ASP A 41 -23.98 -8.95 -5.67
CA ASP A 41 -23.05 -8.36 -6.63
C ASP A 41 -21.74 -9.16 -6.73
N ALA A 42 -21.00 -8.93 -7.81
CA ALA A 42 -19.63 -9.39 -8.00
C ALA A 42 -18.72 -8.19 -8.33
N SER A 43 -17.48 -8.22 -7.83
CA SER A 43 -16.44 -7.25 -8.19
C SER A 43 -15.21 -7.96 -8.74
N ASN A 44 -14.58 -7.37 -9.74
CA ASN A 44 -13.28 -7.78 -10.28
C ASN A 44 -12.18 -6.76 -9.97
N THR A 45 -12.47 -5.77 -9.12
CA THR A 45 -11.54 -4.70 -8.74
C THR A 45 -11.49 -4.60 -7.22
N PHE A 46 -10.29 -4.39 -6.68
CA PHE A 46 -10.05 -4.21 -5.26
C PHE A 46 -9.09 -3.05 -5.02
N LEU A 47 -9.13 -2.47 -3.82
CA LEU A 47 -8.19 -1.47 -3.36
C LEU A 47 -6.96 -2.18 -2.78
N SER A 48 -5.76 -1.90 -3.30
CA SER A 48 -4.53 -2.51 -2.77
C SER A 48 -4.26 -2.10 -1.33
N SER A 49 -3.67 -3.02 -0.55
CA SER A 49 -3.16 -2.72 0.81
C SER A 49 -1.86 -1.92 0.79
N GLU A 50 -1.15 -1.95 -0.33
CA GLU A 50 0.13 -1.28 -0.52
C GLU A 50 -0.06 0.25 -0.65
N SER A 51 0.85 1.01 -0.06
CA SER A 51 0.82 2.47 -0.11
C SER A 51 1.70 2.99 -1.23
N TYR A 52 1.20 3.95 -2.01
CA TYR A 52 1.94 4.55 -3.11
C TYR A 52 1.95 6.07 -3.01
N LEU A 53 3.10 6.68 -3.26
CA LEU A 53 3.19 8.09 -3.61
C LEU A 53 2.92 8.23 -5.11
N LYS A 54 1.85 8.95 -5.45
CA LYS A 54 1.45 9.19 -6.85
C LYS A 54 1.92 10.56 -7.27
N PHE A 55 2.77 10.60 -8.29
CA PHE A 55 3.31 11.83 -8.82
C PHE A 55 2.65 12.16 -10.15
N GLU A 56 2.21 13.41 -10.28
CA GLU A 56 1.71 13.97 -11.52
C GLU A 56 2.37 15.33 -11.76
N THR A 57 2.97 15.51 -12.94
CA THR A 57 3.58 16.78 -13.32
C THR A 57 3.28 17.11 -14.78
N ILE A 58 3.30 18.41 -15.08
CA ILE A 58 3.02 18.96 -16.40
C ILE A 58 4.20 19.84 -16.79
N GLN A 59 4.85 19.50 -17.91
CA GLN A 59 5.95 20.26 -18.48
C GLN A 59 5.72 20.44 -19.97
N ASP A 60 5.76 21.68 -20.45
CA ASP A 60 5.56 22.04 -21.87
C ASP A 60 4.30 21.40 -22.50
N GLY A 61 3.22 21.30 -21.72
CA GLY A 61 1.96 20.68 -22.14
C GLY A 61 1.98 19.14 -22.16
N LYS A 62 3.10 18.49 -21.81
CA LYS A 62 3.19 17.04 -21.62
C LYS A 62 2.95 16.70 -20.15
N LYS A 63 2.11 15.69 -19.93
CA LYS A 63 1.78 15.15 -18.62
C LYS A 63 2.62 13.90 -18.34
N TYR A 64 3.29 13.86 -17.19
CA TYR A 64 4.04 12.72 -16.70
C TYR A 64 3.38 12.20 -15.41
N GLN A 65 3.20 10.88 -15.32
CA GLN A 65 2.61 10.21 -14.17
C GLN A 65 3.42 8.98 -13.81
N PHE A 66 3.71 8.80 -12.53
CA PHE A 66 4.38 7.62 -11.99
C PHE A 66 3.98 7.41 -10.53
N ASP A 67 4.07 6.15 -10.10
CA ASP A 67 3.71 5.72 -8.76
C ASP A 67 4.95 5.10 -8.10
N GLU A 68 5.22 5.48 -6.86
CA GLU A 68 6.31 4.95 -6.05
C GLU A 68 5.74 4.17 -4.87
N LEU A 69 6.13 2.90 -4.75
CA LEU A 69 5.75 2.06 -3.61
C LEU A 69 6.48 2.56 -2.37
N VAL A 70 5.73 2.78 -1.28
CA VAL A 70 6.28 3.25 -0.01
C VAL A 70 5.76 2.42 1.16
N GLU A 71 6.66 2.10 2.09
CA GLU A 71 6.36 1.30 3.28
C GLU A 71 6.09 2.21 4.48
N PHE A 72 5.11 3.12 4.33
CA PHE A 72 4.77 4.03 5.41
C PHE A 72 3.98 3.33 6.51
N SER A 73 4.39 3.53 7.76
CA SER A 73 3.79 2.90 8.92
C SER A 73 3.62 3.89 10.07
N THR A 74 2.59 3.68 10.89
CA THR A 74 2.31 4.55 12.04
C THR A 74 3.32 4.42 13.17
N LEU A 75 4.06 3.31 13.24
CA LEU A 75 5.03 3.02 14.31
C LEU A 75 6.50 3.12 13.85
N GLY A 76 6.75 3.34 12.55
CA GLY A 76 8.09 3.40 11.98
C GLY A 76 8.58 4.81 11.69
N ASN A 77 9.85 4.92 11.29
CA ASN A 77 10.39 6.14 10.71
C ASN A 77 10.05 6.14 9.22
N ASN A 78 9.25 7.10 8.79
CA ASN A 78 8.81 7.20 7.40
C ASN A 78 9.71 8.19 6.68
N ASP A 79 10.71 7.66 5.99
CA ASP A 79 11.63 8.45 5.19
C ASP A 79 11.42 8.10 3.70
N PHE A 80 11.50 9.11 2.84
CA PHE A 80 11.49 8.92 1.40
C PHE A 80 12.31 10.05 0.78
N ASN A 81 13.30 9.72 -0.03
CA ASN A 81 14.13 10.69 -0.75
C ASN A 81 14.58 10.07 -2.08
N ASN A 82 14.12 10.63 -3.19
CA ASN A 82 14.46 10.17 -4.54
C ASN A 82 14.54 11.34 -5.52
N SER A 83 15.33 11.15 -6.58
CA SER A 83 15.54 12.11 -7.66
C SER A 83 15.00 11.56 -8.97
N TYR A 84 14.24 12.37 -9.70
CA TYR A 84 13.64 12.00 -10.98
C TYR A 84 14.02 12.99 -12.06
N ILE A 85 14.31 12.49 -13.26
CA ILE A 85 14.50 13.34 -14.45
C ILE A 85 13.16 13.43 -15.17
N ILE A 86 12.63 14.65 -15.29
CA ILE A 86 11.37 14.94 -15.95
C ILE A 86 11.67 15.95 -17.05
N GLY A 87 11.54 15.50 -18.31
CA GLY A 87 12.06 16.25 -19.45
C GLY A 87 13.57 16.44 -19.32
N ASP A 88 14.01 17.70 -19.29
CA ASP A 88 15.41 18.08 -19.09
C ASP A 88 15.72 18.56 -17.65
N ASN A 89 14.74 18.46 -16.72
CA ASN A 89 14.88 18.94 -15.34
C ASN A 89 15.02 17.78 -14.35
N GLU A 90 15.91 17.95 -13.37
CA GLU A 90 16.02 17.06 -12.21
C GLU A 90 15.10 17.56 -11.09
N VAL A 91 14.27 16.66 -10.57
CA VAL A 91 13.31 16.91 -9.50
C VAL A 91 13.63 16.00 -8.32
N ASN A 92 14.01 16.61 -7.20
CA ASN A 92 14.24 15.91 -5.94
C ASN A 92 12.96 15.94 -5.10
N VAL A 93 12.54 14.78 -4.64
CA VAL A 93 11.37 14.61 -3.79
C VAL A 93 11.81 14.01 -2.47
N GLU A 94 11.46 14.69 -1.39
CA GLU A 94 11.72 14.24 -0.02
C GLU A 94 10.46 14.35 0.83
N VAL A 95 10.21 13.35 1.67
CA VAL A 95 9.17 13.41 2.71
C VAL A 95 9.72 14.15 3.92
N LEU A 96 9.08 15.27 4.27
CA LEU A 96 9.48 16.12 5.39
C LEU A 96 8.87 15.70 6.72
N ASP A 97 7.60 15.27 6.69
CA ASP A 97 6.88 14.86 7.88
C ASP A 97 5.76 13.87 7.51
N PHE A 98 5.48 12.94 8.43
CA PHE A 98 4.42 11.94 8.29
C PHE A 98 3.48 12.02 9.48
N ILE A 99 2.25 12.48 9.22
CA ILE A 99 1.21 12.59 10.25
C ILE A 99 0.25 11.41 10.09
N PRO A 100 0.30 10.40 10.98
CA PRO A 100 -0.65 9.29 10.93
C PRO A 100 -2.05 9.73 11.35
N ASN A 101 -3.07 9.26 10.63
CA ASN A 101 -4.49 9.47 10.94
C ASN A 101 -4.89 10.93 11.22
N PRO A 102 -4.61 11.88 10.29
CA PRO A 102 -4.96 13.27 10.49
C PRO A 102 -6.48 13.43 10.59
N THR A 103 -6.93 14.20 11.58
CA THR A 103 -8.35 14.54 11.74
C THR A 103 -8.56 16.00 11.35
N LYS A 104 -9.66 16.27 10.63
CA LYS A 104 -10.03 17.63 10.27
C LYS A 104 -10.56 18.35 11.51
N ALA A 105 -9.85 19.38 11.95
CA ALA A 105 -10.30 20.30 12.99
C ALA A 105 -10.73 21.63 12.37
N ILE A 106 -11.71 22.27 12.99
CA ILE A 106 -12.08 23.65 12.66
C ILE A 106 -11.24 24.56 13.54
N VAL A 107 -10.60 25.54 12.92
CA VAL A 107 -9.76 26.54 13.57
C VAL A 107 -10.26 27.93 13.19
N GLU A 108 -10.12 28.90 14.09
CA GLU A 108 -10.44 30.29 13.80
C GLU A 108 -9.39 30.88 12.85
N ASP A 109 -9.83 31.51 11.76
CA ASP A 109 -8.98 32.20 10.79
C ASP A 109 -9.68 33.49 10.35
N GLU A 110 -9.00 34.62 10.48
CA GLU A 110 -9.51 35.94 10.06
C GLU A 110 -9.81 36.03 8.56
N LYS A 111 -9.19 35.16 7.75
CA LYS A 111 -9.42 35.03 6.30
C LYS A 111 -10.18 33.76 5.92
N GLY A 112 -10.70 33.02 6.91
CA GLY A 112 -11.42 31.77 6.70
C GLY A 112 -12.78 31.95 6.04
N GLU A 113 -13.32 30.86 5.49
CA GLU A 113 -14.68 30.84 4.96
C GLU A 113 -15.70 30.57 6.09
N PRO A 114 -16.86 31.27 6.12
CA PRO A 114 -17.90 31.03 7.11
C PRO A 114 -18.41 29.58 7.03
N MET A 115 -18.29 28.82 8.12
CA MET A 115 -18.73 27.42 8.18
C MET A 115 -19.54 27.11 9.44
N ILE A 116 -20.48 26.16 9.33
CA ILE A 116 -21.27 25.63 10.46
C ILE A 116 -20.94 24.15 10.60
N LYS A 117 -20.47 23.73 11.78
CA LYS A 117 -20.30 22.31 12.13
C LYS A 117 -21.47 21.83 12.95
N ILE A 118 -22.24 20.92 12.38
CA ILE A 118 -23.35 20.26 13.07
C ILE A 118 -22.83 18.91 13.59
N VAL A 119 -22.96 18.69 14.89
CA VAL A 119 -22.68 17.39 15.53
C VAL A 119 -24.01 16.81 15.97
N MET A 120 -24.39 15.65 15.43
CA MET A 120 -25.58 14.92 15.85
C MET A 120 -25.15 13.74 16.73
N GLY A 121 -25.61 13.72 17.98
CA GLY A 121 -25.43 12.60 18.89
C GLY A 121 -26.54 11.57 18.72
N GLY A 122 -26.17 10.30 18.62
CA GLY A 122 -27.05 9.14 18.71
C GLY A 122 -26.57 8.25 19.84
#